data_AF-A0A8C3SX41-F1
#
_entry.id   AF-A0A8C3SX41-F1
#
_cell.length_a   1.000
_cell.length_b   1.000
_cell.length_c   1.000
_cell.angle_alpha   90.00
_cell.angle_beta   90.00
_cell.angle_gamma   90.00
#
_symmetry.space_group_name_H-M   'P 1'
#
loop_
_entity.id
_entity.type
_entity.pdbx_description
1 polymer ?
#
loop_
_entity_poly.entity_id
_entity_poly.type
_entity_poly.pdbx_seq_one_letter_code
_entity_poly.pdbx_strand_id
1 'polypeptide(L)'
;MSGVLSPYLGVAHTEVPASFTRVRHIKASGPSLCMAPHICLSGAQGSLLEFRKMINQATRKSAILSYYGYGCYCGSDGKGEPKDATDWCCHAHDCCYGKMSARGCDPKLEFYSYSIQSANIACSGKTPCKKLICECDKAAALCFQRAARTFRRKYLYYPNTLCKGPSPPC
;
A
#
# COMPACT_ATOMS: atom_id res chain seq x y z
N MET A 1 59.17 7.90 -47.14
CA MET A 1 58.10 8.04 -46.12
C MET A 1 56.79 7.82 -46.88
N SER A 2 56.39 6.59 -47.17
CA SER A 2 55.71 5.66 -46.23
C SER A 2 54.57 6.43 -45.54
N GLY A 3 53.32 6.28 -46.00
CA GLY A 3 52.44 5.19 -45.54
C GLY A 3 51.84 5.64 -44.20
N VAL A 4 50.54 5.63 -43.96
CA VAL A 4 49.66 4.46 -44.05
C VAL A 4 48.21 4.95 -44.03
N LEU A 5 47.41 4.48 -44.99
CA LEU A 5 45.95 4.42 -44.86
C LEU A 5 45.63 3.53 -43.66
N SER A 6 44.90 4.05 -42.66
CA SER A 6 44.38 3.20 -41.60
C SER A 6 42.86 3.05 -41.69
N PRO A 7 42.33 1.82 -41.53
CA PRO A 7 40.99 1.43 -41.93
C PRO A 7 40.15 0.99 -40.71
N TYR A 8 39.15 1.76 -40.30
CA TYR A 8 38.15 1.28 -39.34
C TYR A 8 36.80 1.87 -39.71
N LEU A 9 35.94 1.13 -40.39
CA LEU A 9 35.05 0.05 -39.93
C LEU A 9 33.63 0.63 -39.86
N GLY A 10 32.82 0.24 -40.84
CA GLY A 10 31.44 0.69 -40.97
C GLY A 10 30.62 0.34 -39.73
N VAL A 11 29.91 1.34 -39.19
CA VAL A 11 28.83 1.11 -38.25
C VAL A 11 27.56 1.05 -39.08
N ALA A 12 27.12 -0.17 -39.36
CA ALA A 12 25.78 -0.43 -39.86
C ALA A 12 24.77 0.12 -38.85
N HIS A 13 23.93 1.05 -39.28
CA HIS A 13 22.71 1.39 -38.56
C HIS A 13 21.81 0.16 -38.59
N THR A 14 21.78 -0.60 -37.50
CA THR A 14 20.75 -1.61 -37.29
C THR A 14 19.43 -0.88 -37.07
N GLU A 15 18.55 -0.95 -38.07
CA GLU A 15 17.13 -0.68 -37.92
C GLU A 15 16.60 -1.48 -36.73
N VAL A 16 16.05 -0.81 -35.72
CA VAL A 16 15.37 -1.46 -34.60
C VAL A 16 13.97 -1.83 -35.11
N PRO A 17 13.62 -3.11 -35.29
CA PRO A 17 12.26 -3.46 -35.66
C PRO A 17 11.35 -3.20 -34.46
N ALA A 18 10.43 -2.25 -34.63
CA ALA A 18 9.28 -2.05 -33.77
C ALA A 18 8.34 -3.25 -33.87
N SER A 19 8.66 -4.35 -33.19
CA SER A 19 7.72 -5.44 -32.95
C SER A 19 7.08 -5.25 -31.58
N PHE A 20 5.95 -4.57 -31.61
CA PHE A 20 5.02 -4.38 -30.49
C PHE A 20 4.44 -5.75 -30.12
N THR A 21 5.17 -6.52 -29.30
CA THR A 21 4.60 -7.72 -28.69
C THR A 21 3.55 -7.26 -27.68
N ARG A 22 2.28 -7.38 -28.07
CA ARG A 22 1.11 -7.28 -27.21
C ARG A 22 1.36 -8.14 -25.97
N VAL A 23 1.75 -7.52 -24.85
CA VAL A 23 1.74 -8.16 -23.54
C VAL A 23 0.28 -8.49 -23.25
N ARG A 24 -0.10 -9.75 -23.46
CA ARG A 24 -1.39 -10.25 -23.01
C ARG A 24 -1.41 -10.09 -21.49
N HIS A 25 -2.34 -9.29 -20.98
CA HIS A 25 -2.69 -9.32 -19.57
C HIS A 25 -3.11 -10.75 -19.23
N ILE A 26 -2.23 -11.48 -18.53
CA ILE A 26 -2.64 -12.69 -17.84
C ILE A 26 -3.50 -12.20 -16.68
N LYS A 27 -4.81 -12.26 -16.88
CA LYS A 27 -5.77 -12.23 -15.78
C LYS A 27 -5.36 -13.40 -14.88
N ALA A 28 -4.93 -13.13 -13.66
CA ALA A 28 -4.66 -14.16 -12.67
C ALA A 28 -5.99 -14.75 -12.21
N SER A 29 -6.63 -15.55 -13.07
CA SER A 29 -7.66 -16.50 -12.70
C SER A 29 -6.95 -17.79 -12.28
N GLY A 30 -6.35 -17.78 -11.11
CA GLY A 30 -5.98 -19.03 -10.44
C GLY A 30 -7.26 -19.74 -9.99
N PRO A 31 -7.31 -21.09 -10.01
CA PRO A 31 -8.48 -21.82 -9.54
C PRO A 31 -8.70 -21.56 -8.05
N SER A 32 -9.93 -21.19 -7.67
CA SER A 32 -10.36 -21.20 -6.28
C SER A 32 -10.16 -22.60 -5.70
N LEU A 33 -9.29 -22.76 -4.70
CA LEU A 33 -9.31 -23.96 -3.87
C LEU A 33 -10.50 -23.85 -2.91
N CYS A 34 -11.64 -24.36 -3.36
CA CYS A 34 -12.83 -24.53 -2.55
C CYS A 34 -12.67 -25.82 -1.74
N MET A 35 -12.38 -25.72 -0.44
CA MET A 35 -12.64 -26.83 0.49
C MET A 35 -14.12 -26.78 0.84
N ALA A 36 -14.86 -27.84 0.49
CA ALA A 36 -16.25 -27.99 0.92
C ALA A 36 -16.29 -28.27 2.44
N PRO A 37 -17.28 -27.74 3.20
CA PRO A 37 -18.39 -26.89 2.79
C PRO A 37 -18.14 -25.41 3.15
N HIS A 38 -18.07 -24.56 2.12
CA HIS A 38 -18.31 -23.10 2.18
C HIS A 38 -17.28 -22.15 2.85
N ILE A 39 -15.99 -22.48 2.92
CA ILE A 39 -14.97 -21.44 3.16
C ILE A 39 -14.15 -21.25 1.88
N CYS A 40 -14.58 -20.29 1.06
CA CYS A 40 -13.72 -19.69 0.04
C CYS A 40 -12.78 -18.72 0.75
N LEU A 41 -11.52 -19.13 0.98
CA LEU A 41 -10.47 -18.15 1.27
C LEU A 41 -10.13 -17.46 -0.05
N SER A 42 -10.86 -16.38 -0.38
CA SER A 42 -10.40 -15.41 -1.36
C SER A 42 -9.13 -14.79 -0.79
N GLY A 43 -7.98 -15.35 -1.17
CA GLY A 43 -6.65 -14.83 -0.85
C GLY A 43 -6.37 -13.53 -1.60
N ALA A 44 -7.23 -12.53 -1.46
CA ALA A 44 -6.99 -11.17 -1.88
C ALA A 44 -6.14 -10.46 -0.81
N GLN A 45 -4.96 -11.02 -0.51
CA GLN A 45 -4.03 -10.46 0.48
C GLN A 45 -3.16 -9.40 -0.19
N GLY A 46 -3.77 -8.36 -0.79
CA GLY A 46 -3.08 -7.29 -1.52
C GLY A 46 -2.25 -6.35 -0.63
N SER A 47 -2.23 -5.07 -0.99
CA SER A 47 -1.65 -3.94 -0.23
C SER A 47 -1.73 -4.09 1.30
N LEU A 48 -2.88 -4.55 1.82
CA LEU A 48 -3.11 -4.75 3.26
C LEU A 48 -2.08 -5.66 3.96
N LEU A 49 -1.55 -6.67 3.27
CA LEU A 49 -0.51 -7.55 3.85
C LEU A 49 0.81 -6.79 4.03
N GLU A 50 1.18 -5.98 3.04
CA GLU A 50 2.39 -5.15 3.12
C GLU A 50 2.22 -4.04 4.15
N PHE A 51 1.03 -3.42 4.24
CA PHE A 51 0.73 -2.44 5.27
C PHE A 51 0.84 -3.04 6.68
N ARG A 52 0.28 -4.24 6.89
CA ARG A 52 0.40 -4.99 8.15
C ARG A 52 1.87 -5.19 8.55
N LYS A 53 2.71 -5.65 7.62
CA LYS A 53 4.14 -5.84 7.88
C LYS A 53 4.83 -4.53 8.22
N MET A 54 4.51 -3.46 7.50
CA MET A 54 5.06 -2.13 7.70
C MET A 54 4.72 -1.55 9.07
N ILE A 55 3.45 -1.64 9.50
CA ILE A 55 3.02 -1.23 10.85
C ILE A 55 3.76 -2.04 11.92
N ASN A 56 3.84 -3.36 11.76
CA ASN A 56 4.54 -4.24 12.71
C ASN A 56 6.00 -3.79 12.90
N GLN A 57 6.68 -3.48 11.80
CA GLN A 57 8.08 -3.07 11.80
C GLN A 57 8.25 -1.66 12.40
N ALA A 58 7.44 -0.70 11.99
CA ALA A 58 7.55 0.70 12.42
C ALA A 58 7.17 0.90 13.90
N THR A 59 6.16 0.18 14.38
CA THR A 59 5.56 0.42 15.71
C THR A 59 5.95 -0.63 16.74
N ARG A 60 6.55 -1.76 16.32
CA ARG A 60 6.84 -2.93 17.16
C ARG A 60 5.59 -3.52 17.85
N LYS A 61 4.40 -3.26 17.30
CA LYS A 61 3.11 -3.77 17.77
C LYS A 61 2.46 -4.61 16.68
N SER A 62 1.62 -5.58 17.07
CA SER A 62 0.81 -6.32 16.10
C SER A 62 -0.23 -5.39 15.47
N ALA A 63 -0.14 -5.19 14.16
CA ALA A 63 -1.03 -4.33 13.38
C ALA A 63 -2.50 -4.70 13.59
N ILE A 64 -2.80 -6.01 13.52
CA ILE A 64 -4.15 -6.55 13.69
C ILE A 64 -4.64 -6.35 15.12
N LEU A 65 -3.81 -6.62 16.14
CA LEU A 65 -4.28 -6.55 17.53
C LEU A 65 -4.28 -5.13 18.09
N SER A 66 -3.55 -4.21 17.46
CA SER A 66 -3.34 -2.85 18.01
C SER A 66 -4.07 -1.76 17.24
N TYR A 67 -4.28 -1.92 15.94
CA TYR A 67 -4.82 -0.86 15.08
C TYR A 67 -6.07 -1.30 14.32
N TYR A 68 -6.24 -2.57 13.97
CA TYR A 68 -7.50 -3.01 13.37
C TYR A 68 -8.65 -2.94 14.38
N GLY A 69 -9.68 -2.15 14.07
CA GLY A 69 -10.79 -1.82 14.97
C GLY A 69 -10.43 -0.79 16.04
N TYR A 70 -9.34 -0.03 15.87
CA TYR A 70 -8.99 1.03 16.81
C TYR A 70 -9.80 2.30 16.54
N GLY A 71 -10.43 2.85 17.58
CA GLY A 71 -11.18 4.11 17.46
C GLY A 71 -12.31 4.03 16.45
N CYS A 72 -12.50 5.09 15.67
CA CYS A 72 -13.59 5.24 14.74
C CYS A 72 -13.21 5.08 13.27
N TYR A 73 -11.91 5.11 12.95
CA TYR A 73 -11.41 5.11 11.58
C TYR A 73 -10.48 3.95 11.27
N CYS A 74 -9.80 3.36 12.25
CA CYS A 74 -8.86 2.27 11.96
C CYS A 74 -9.60 0.96 11.70
N GLY A 75 -9.97 0.68 10.44
CA GLY A 75 -10.68 -0.52 10.06
C GLY A 75 -11.49 -0.37 8.77
N SER A 76 -12.71 -0.89 8.76
CA SER A 76 -13.66 -0.74 7.66
C SER A 76 -14.63 0.41 7.97
N ASP A 77 -14.56 1.46 7.15
CA ASP A 77 -15.49 2.58 7.04
C ASP A 77 -15.55 3.48 8.30
N GLY A 78 -14.77 4.56 8.25
CA GLY A 78 -14.69 5.53 9.34
C GLY A 78 -15.80 6.59 9.36
N LYS A 79 -16.29 6.94 10.55
CA LYS A 79 -17.29 8.00 10.75
C LYS A 79 -17.17 8.72 12.09
N GLY A 80 -17.75 9.90 12.18
CA GLY A 80 -17.77 10.69 13.41
C GLY A 80 -16.41 11.27 13.76
N GLU A 81 -16.22 11.71 15.00
CA GLU A 81 -14.96 12.34 15.40
C GLU A 81 -13.89 11.29 15.76
N PRO A 82 -12.65 11.43 15.23
CA PRO A 82 -11.53 10.57 15.62
C PRO A 82 -11.20 10.69 17.12
N LYS A 83 -10.94 9.57 17.77
CA LYS A 83 -10.82 9.47 19.24
C LYS A 83 -9.52 10.00 19.80
N ASP A 84 -8.42 9.89 19.06
CA ASP A 84 -7.10 10.39 19.44
C ASP A 84 -6.17 10.45 18.23
N ALA A 85 -4.90 10.78 18.48
CA ALA A 85 -3.88 10.89 17.43
C ALA A 85 -3.69 9.60 16.61
N THR A 86 -3.90 8.41 17.19
CA THR A 86 -3.82 7.15 16.45
C THR A 86 -4.99 7.03 15.48
N ASP A 87 -6.19 7.38 15.93
CA ASP A 87 -7.40 7.35 15.10
C ASP A 87 -7.34 8.39 13.97
N TRP A 88 -6.73 9.57 14.23
CA TRP A 88 -6.44 10.56 13.20
C TRP A 88 -5.48 10.06 12.11
N CYS A 89 -4.52 9.19 12.45
CA CYS A 89 -3.67 8.54 11.44
C CYS A 89 -4.50 7.70 10.47
N CYS A 90 -5.55 7.04 10.96
CA CYS A 90 -6.44 6.22 10.14
C CYS A 90 -7.40 7.06 9.30
N HIS A 91 -7.94 8.16 9.84
CA HIS A 91 -8.69 9.13 9.04
C HIS A 91 -7.86 9.66 7.86
N ALA A 92 -6.62 10.07 8.11
CA ALA A 92 -5.73 10.54 7.05
C ALA A 92 -5.39 9.43 6.04
N HIS A 93 -5.25 8.18 6.49
CA HIS A 93 -5.02 7.01 5.64
C HIS A 93 -6.21 6.73 4.73
N ASP A 94 -7.43 6.75 5.27
CA ASP A 94 -8.67 6.61 4.50
C ASP A 94 -8.81 7.71 3.44
N CYS A 95 -8.48 8.96 3.79
CA CYS A 95 -8.44 10.07 2.82
C CYS A 95 -7.40 9.83 1.71
N CYS A 96 -6.24 9.29 2.04
CA CYS A 96 -5.21 8.94 1.05
C CYS A 96 -5.71 7.84 0.11
N TYR A 97 -6.31 6.78 0.66
CA TYR A 97 -6.90 5.69 -0.10
C TYR A 97 -8.04 6.17 -1.00
N GLY A 98 -8.91 7.06 -0.50
CA GLY A 98 -9.98 7.67 -1.30
C GLY A 98 -9.44 8.42 -2.51
N LYS A 99 -8.35 9.19 -2.33
CA LYS A 99 -7.64 9.86 -3.45
C LYS A 99 -7.04 8.87 -4.44
N MET A 100 -6.55 7.71 -3.98
CA MET A 100 -6.02 6.67 -4.87
C MET A 100 -7.13 5.98 -5.66
N SER A 101 -8.24 5.64 -5.01
CA SER A 101 -9.41 5.08 -5.68
C SER A 101 -9.99 6.03 -6.73
N ALA A 102 -10.05 7.34 -6.44
CA ALA A 102 -10.49 8.36 -7.39
C ALA A 102 -9.56 8.48 -8.62
N ARG A 103 -8.31 8.02 -8.52
CA ARG A 103 -7.34 7.94 -9.63
C ARG A 103 -7.38 6.61 -10.38
N GLY A 104 -8.31 5.71 -10.04
CA GLY A 104 -8.44 4.39 -10.65
C GLY A 104 -7.46 3.34 -10.11
N CYS A 105 -6.80 3.60 -8.99
CA CYS A 105 -5.99 2.59 -8.29
C CYS A 105 -6.87 1.73 -7.37
N ASP A 106 -6.43 0.51 -7.05
CA ASP A 106 -7.06 -0.30 -6.00
C ASP A 106 -6.14 -0.41 -4.77
N PRO A 107 -6.26 0.51 -3.78
CA PRO A 107 -5.36 0.58 -2.64
C PRO A 107 -5.50 -0.61 -1.68
N LYS A 108 -6.55 -1.42 -1.76
CA LYS A 108 -6.71 -2.61 -0.90
C LYS A 108 -6.16 -3.87 -1.57
N LEU A 109 -6.21 -3.95 -2.90
CA LEU A 109 -5.82 -5.14 -3.67
C LEU A 109 -4.44 -5.07 -4.33
N GLU A 110 -3.90 -3.88 -4.62
CA GLU A 110 -2.62 -3.76 -5.33
C GLU A 110 -1.40 -4.01 -4.44
N PHE A 111 -0.67 -5.09 -4.72
CA PHE A 111 0.62 -5.36 -4.08
C PHE A 111 1.70 -4.36 -4.50
N TYR A 112 2.40 -3.79 -3.54
CA TYR A 112 3.59 -2.96 -3.74
C TYR A 112 4.83 -3.59 -3.07
N SER A 113 5.99 -2.95 -3.23
CA SER A 113 7.24 -3.37 -2.60
C SER A 113 7.82 -2.22 -1.80
N TYR A 114 8.46 -2.52 -0.68
CA TYR A 114 9.15 -1.50 0.11
C TYR A 114 10.39 -2.11 0.78
N SER A 115 11.29 -1.23 1.20
CA SER A 115 12.44 -1.61 2.02
C SER A 115 12.50 -0.74 3.26
N ILE A 116 13.14 -1.25 4.31
CA ILE A 116 13.40 -0.50 5.53
C ILE A 116 14.91 -0.41 5.72
N GLN A 117 15.41 0.81 5.88
CA GLN A 117 16.80 1.09 6.21
C GLN A 117 16.86 2.12 7.33
N SER A 118 17.44 1.77 8.47
CA SER A 118 17.63 2.70 9.61
C SER A 118 16.37 3.49 9.99
N ALA A 119 15.24 2.79 10.15
CA ALA A 119 13.91 3.35 10.43
C ALA A 119 13.27 4.20 9.31
N ASN A 120 13.92 4.33 8.15
CA ASN A 120 13.32 4.93 6.96
C ASN A 120 12.69 3.86 6.08
N ILE A 121 11.42 4.07 5.72
CA ILE A 121 10.70 3.22 4.76
C ILE A 121 10.87 3.83 3.38
N ALA A 122 11.39 3.05 2.43
CA ALA A 122 11.52 3.44 1.02
C ALA A 122 10.51 2.67 0.17
N CYS A 123 9.61 3.39 -0.49
CA CYS A 123 8.57 2.83 -1.33
C CYS A 123 9.04 2.58 -2.76
N SER A 124 8.62 1.44 -3.29
CA SER A 124 8.94 1.01 -4.66
C SER A 124 7.73 0.36 -5.32
N GLY A 125 7.64 0.49 -6.64
CA GLY A 125 6.50 -0.04 -7.38
C GLY A 125 6.70 0.12 -8.87
N LYS A 126 6.30 -0.90 -9.64
CA LYS A 126 6.36 -0.88 -11.10
C LYS A 126 5.35 0.10 -11.74
N THR A 127 4.31 0.46 -11.00
CA THR A 127 3.24 1.35 -11.45
C THR A 127 3.11 2.55 -10.51
N PRO A 128 2.57 3.69 -11.00
CA PRO A 128 2.25 4.84 -10.15
C PRO A 128 1.34 4.47 -8.98
N CYS A 129 0.29 3.67 -9.21
CA CYS A 129 -0.62 3.21 -8.16
C CYS A 129 0.11 2.51 -7.02
N LYS A 130 0.92 1.49 -7.31
CA LYS A 130 1.70 0.76 -6.30
C LYS A 130 2.60 1.68 -5.46
N LYS A 131 3.29 2.63 -6.11
CA LYS A 131 4.16 3.57 -5.41
C LYS A 131 3.35 4.51 -4.52
N LEU A 132 2.26 5.06 -5.02
CA LEU A 132 1.42 6.00 -4.26
C LEU A 132 0.70 5.33 -3.08
N ILE A 133 0.19 4.11 -3.27
CA ILE A 133 -0.41 3.31 -2.19
C ILE A 133 0.61 3.02 -1.10
N CYS A 134 1.84 2.63 -1.47
CA CYS A 134 2.92 2.45 -0.50
C CYS A 134 3.20 3.73 0.30
N GLU A 135 3.20 4.91 -0.35
CA GLU A 135 3.42 6.17 0.36
C GLU A 135 2.28 6.51 1.32
N CYS A 136 1.02 6.18 1.00
CA CYS A 136 -0.10 6.27 1.95
C CYS A 136 0.16 5.40 3.19
N ASP A 137 0.55 4.14 2.98
CA ASP A 137 0.79 3.17 4.06
C ASP A 137 2.00 3.55 4.91
N LYS A 138 3.07 4.02 4.28
CA LYS A 138 4.25 4.56 4.96
C LYS A 138 3.88 5.75 5.83
N ALA A 139 3.10 6.69 5.31
CA ALA A 139 2.67 7.85 6.08
C ALA A 139 1.87 7.42 7.32
N ALA A 140 0.94 6.48 7.17
CA ALA A 140 0.15 5.94 8.27
C ALA A 140 1.02 5.18 9.31
N ALA A 141 1.93 4.31 8.86
CA ALA A 141 2.82 3.55 9.74
C ALA A 141 3.74 4.47 10.58
N LEU A 142 4.29 5.52 9.96
CA LEU A 142 5.09 6.53 10.66
C LEU A 142 4.23 7.40 11.58
N CYS A 143 2.98 7.69 11.20
CA CYS A 143 2.04 8.39 12.07
C CYS A 143 1.75 7.58 13.34
N PHE A 144 1.48 6.28 13.22
CA PHE A 144 1.30 5.39 14.38
C PHE A 144 2.52 5.35 15.29
N GLN A 145 3.72 5.31 14.71
CA GLN A 145 4.97 5.35 15.48
C GLN A 145 5.06 6.64 16.32
N ARG A 146 4.71 7.80 15.74
CA ARG A 146 4.70 9.09 16.46
C ARG A 146 3.58 9.19 17.49
N ALA A 147 2.40 8.65 17.19
CA ALA A 147 1.24 8.64 18.07
C ALA A 147 1.35 7.62 19.23
N ALA A 148 2.39 6.76 19.22
CA ALA A 148 2.55 5.65 20.15
C ALA A 148 2.51 6.06 21.63
N ARG A 149 3.02 7.26 21.98
CA ARG A 149 3.01 7.76 23.36
C ARG A 149 1.60 8.07 23.87
N THR A 150 0.69 8.42 22.97
CA THR A 150 -0.71 8.77 23.29
C THR A 150 -1.70 7.64 23.03
N PHE A 151 -1.21 6.48 22.58
CA PHE A 151 -2.02 5.30 22.30
C PHE A 151 -2.81 4.86 23.54
N ARG A 152 -4.13 4.66 23.40
CA ARG A 152 -5.02 4.29 24.51
C ARG A 152 -5.71 2.96 24.24
N ARG A 153 -5.41 1.96 25.08
CA ARG A 153 -6.00 0.61 24.98
C ARG A 153 -7.53 0.60 25.02
N LYS A 154 -8.17 1.59 25.65
CA LYS A 154 -9.65 1.70 25.72
C LYS A 154 -10.33 1.90 24.36
N TYR A 155 -9.58 2.26 23.32
CA TYR A 155 -10.09 2.39 21.96
C TYR A 155 -9.78 1.17 21.09
N LEU A 156 -9.23 0.08 21.64
CA LEU A 156 -9.13 -1.18 20.92
C LEU A 156 -10.52 -1.80 20.74
N TYR A 157 -10.79 -2.33 19.54
CA TYR A 157 -12.09 -2.95 19.19
C TYR A 157 -13.28 -2.02 19.51
N TYR A 158 -13.12 -0.73 19.22
CA TYR A 158 -14.07 0.29 19.63
C TYR A 158 -15.36 0.18 18.80
N PRO A 159 -16.56 0.11 19.41
CA PRO A 159 -17.80 -0.05 18.66
C PRO A 159 -18.13 1.16 17.79
N ASN A 160 -18.31 0.95 16.48
CA ASN A 160 -18.70 2.00 15.52
C ASN A 160 -20.02 2.71 15.88
N THR A 161 -20.87 2.13 16.73
CA THR A 161 -22.09 2.77 17.25
C THR A 161 -21.80 3.96 18.18
N LEU A 162 -20.63 3.96 18.83
CA LEU A 162 -20.14 5.03 19.72
C LEU A 162 -19.35 6.12 18.97
N CYS A 163 -19.17 5.95 17.67
CA CYS A 163 -18.62 6.97 16.79
C CYS A 163 -19.73 7.96 16.42
N LYS A 164 -19.69 9.12 17.07
CA LYS A 164 -20.66 10.22 16.98
C LYS A 164 -19.94 11.50 16.56
N GLY A 165 -20.73 12.54 16.27
CA GLY A 165 -20.22 13.84 15.82
C GLY A 165 -20.03 13.91 14.30
N PRO A 166 -19.60 15.06 13.78
CA PRO A 166 -19.31 15.24 12.37
C PRO A 166 -18.05 14.44 11.97
N SER A 167 -18.06 13.87 10.77
CA SER A 167 -16.86 13.31 10.17
C SER A 167 -15.98 14.45 9.63
N PRO A 168 -14.69 14.55 10.00
CA PRO A 168 -13.80 15.56 9.46
C PRO A 168 -13.60 15.37 7.95
N PRO A 169 -13.43 16.46 7.18
CA PRO A 169 -13.18 16.37 5.75
C PRO A 169 -11.80 15.81 5.42
N CYS A 170 -11.68 15.31 4.19
CA CYS A 170 -10.41 15.12 3.48
C CYS A 170 -10.06 16.37 2.66
#